data_AF-A0A6B2TFE3-F1
#
_entry.id   AF-A0A6B2TFE3-F1
#
_cell.length_a   1.000
_cell.length_b   1.000
_cell.length_c   1.000
_cell.angle_alpha   90.00
_cell.angle_beta   90.00
_cell.angle_gamma   90.00
#
_symmetry.space_group_name_H-M   'P 1'
#
loop_
_entity.id
_entity.type
_entity.pdbx_description
1 polymer ?
#
loop_
_entity_poly.entity_id
_entity_poly.type
_entity_poly.pdbx_seq_one_letter_code
_entity_poly.pdbx_strand_id
1 'polypeptide(L)'
;PRVAGVQLAARHRTGPRGGGDWHDALPLPDAALGLAVGSVTGSGPSAVAAMGRLRASLRAYAVMEGEDPVAVLSDLELLLRLTEPARSATALFAYCEPARRKIVLAGAGHSPPLIIGERRTEYVETSLSAPLGMLACWEAPSVELAPEPGETVLLYTDGLLHRTGDPMDRAFARLHAAAASVPKGIRDDPGAIVDHVLHTVLPDGLDSVDSDEDVVLLAARFE
;
A
#
# COMPACT_ATOMS: atom_id res chain seq x y z
N PRO A 1 -13.80 2.80 -3.87
CA PRO A 1 -14.96 3.70 -3.60
C PRO A 1 -14.91 4.90 -4.57
N ARG A 2 -16.01 5.64 -4.74
CA ARG A 2 -15.96 6.96 -5.41
C ARG A 2 -15.84 8.03 -4.32
N VAL A 3 -14.81 8.87 -4.39
CA VAL A 3 -14.53 9.94 -3.41
C VAL A 3 -14.25 11.23 -4.20
N ALA A 4 -14.82 12.36 -3.77
CA ALA A 4 -14.61 13.62 -4.46
C ALA A 4 -13.13 14.05 -4.35
N GLY A 5 -12.55 14.50 -5.47
CA GLY A 5 -11.15 14.96 -5.53
C GLY A 5 -10.10 13.85 -5.52
N VAL A 6 -10.50 12.56 -5.51
CA VAL A 6 -9.58 11.42 -5.61
C VAL A 6 -10.11 10.36 -6.56
N GLN A 7 -9.30 9.97 -7.53
CA GLN A 7 -9.54 8.83 -8.40
C GLN A 7 -8.67 7.65 -7.96
N LEU A 8 -9.26 6.45 -7.92
CA LEU A 8 -8.61 5.25 -7.40
C LEU A 8 -8.56 4.15 -8.47
N ALA A 9 -7.44 3.46 -8.54
CA ALA A 9 -7.30 2.23 -9.29
C ALA A 9 -6.46 1.23 -8.49
N ALA A 10 -6.82 -0.06 -8.56
CA ALA A 10 -6.03 -1.11 -7.96
C ALA A 10 -5.89 -2.29 -8.92
N ARG A 11 -4.77 -2.98 -8.84
CA ARG A 11 -4.58 -4.33 -9.35
C ARG A 11 -4.09 -5.20 -8.21
N HIS A 12 -4.69 -6.36 -8.09
CA HIS A 12 -4.34 -7.34 -7.08
C HIS A 12 -4.32 -8.71 -7.76
N ARG A 13 -3.17 -9.36 -7.70
CA ARG A 13 -3.02 -10.77 -8.02
C ARG A 13 -2.63 -11.52 -6.76
N THR A 14 -3.33 -12.60 -6.48
CA THR A 14 -2.93 -13.58 -5.48
C THR A 14 -2.15 -14.73 -6.13
N GLY A 15 -1.15 -15.25 -5.44
CA GLY A 15 -0.47 -16.50 -5.78
C GLY A 15 -1.42 -17.70 -5.75
N PRO A 16 -1.04 -18.83 -6.36
CA PRO A 16 -1.90 -20.00 -6.54
C PRO A 16 -2.36 -20.65 -5.21
N ARG A 17 -1.61 -20.45 -4.13
CA ARG A 17 -1.95 -20.96 -2.80
C ARG A 17 -2.90 -20.04 -2.03
N GLY A 18 -3.26 -18.89 -2.60
CA GLY A 18 -3.84 -17.76 -1.87
C GLY A 18 -2.78 -17.13 -0.96
N GLY A 19 -2.85 -15.82 -0.78
CA GLY A 19 -1.81 -15.12 -0.04
C GLY A 19 -2.31 -14.05 0.91
N GLY A 20 -1.32 -13.44 1.53
CA GLY A 20 -1.48 -12.57 2.69
C GLY A 20 -1.55 -11.09 2.33
N ASP A 21 -1.45 -10.73 1.05
CA ASP A 21 -1.45 -9.33 0.63
C ASP A 21 -2.87 -8.77 0.58
N TRP A 22 -3.00 -7.50 0.96
CA TRP A 22 -4.24 -6.78 0.84
C TRP A 22 -4.03 -5.31 0.50
N HIS A 23 -5.10 -4.71 -0.04
CA HIS A 23 -5.30 -3.27 0.00
C HIS A 23 -6.70 -2.96 0.50
N ASP A 24 -6.90 -1.74 0.96
CA ASP A 24 -8.22 -1.18 1.19
C ASP A 24 -8.29 0.30 0.82
N ALA A 25 -9.50 0.75 0.49
CA ALA A 25 -9.85 2.14 0.28
C ALA A 25 -11.24 2.37 0.87
N LEU A 26 -11.30 3.11 1.97
CA LEU A 26 -12.47 3.26 2.81
C LEU A 26 -12.83 4.74 2.96
N PRO A 27 -14.03 5.18 2.54
CA PRO A 27 -14.52 6.50 2.92
C PRO A 27 -14.66 6.59 4.44
N LEU A 28 -14.12 7.65 5.02
CA LEU A 28 -14.15 7.95 6.45
C LEU A 28 -15.07 9.15 6.72
N PRO A 29 -15.36 9.46 8.00
CA PRO A 29 -16.03 10.71 8.36
C PRO A 29 -15.36 11.95 7.76
N ASP A 30 -16.08 13.07 7.72
CA ASP A 30 -15.58 14.37 7.23
C ASP A 30 -15.05 14.36 5.79
N ALA A 31 -15.58 13.45 4.96
CA ALA A 31 -15.17 13.24 3.57
C ALA A 31 -13.68 12.84 3.41
N ALA A 32 -13.07 12.33 4.48
CA ALA A 32 -11.75 11.74 4.43
C ALA A 32 -11.76 10.37 3.74
N LEU A 33 -10.56 9.88 3.42
CA LEU A 33 -10.34 8.60 2.77
C LEU A 33 -9.20 7.87 3.48
N GLY A 34 -9.49 6.69 4.02
CA GLY A 34 -8.47 5.76 4.49
C GLY A 34 -7.97 4.89 3.35
N LEU A 35 -6.66 4.87 3.12
CA LEU A 35 -5.99 3.95 2.22
C LEU A 35 -5.11 3.00 3.03
N ALA A 36 -5.12 1.73 2.67
CA ALA A 36 -4.31 0.72 3.33
C ALA A 36 -3.70 -0.24 2.32
N VAL A 37 -2.50 -0.72 2.63
CA VAL A 37 -1.83 -1.82 1.94
C VAL A 37 -1.03 -2.61 2.97
N GLY A 38 -0.88 -3.91 2.78
CA GLY A 38 -0.07 -4.72 3.68
C GLY A 38 0.04 -6.16 3.23
N SER A 39 0.86 -6.91 3.97
CA SER A 39 1.10 -8.33 3.74
C SER A 39 1.24 -9.09 5.06
N VAL A 40 0.62 -10.25 5.17
CA VAL A 40 0.78 -11.17 6.31
C VAL A 40 1.73 -12.29 5.94
N THR A 41 2.69 -12.60 6.82
CA THR A 41 3.62 -13.70 6.56
C THR A 41 2.92 -15.06 6.47
N GLY A 42 3.41 -15.90 5.55
CA GLY A 42 2.89 -17.23 5.27
C GLY A 42 1.96 -17.27 4.04
N SER A 43 1.49 -18.47 3.69
CA SER A 43 0.60 -18.69 2.54
C SER A 43 -0.49 -19.70 2.87
N GLY A 44 -1.45 -19.88 1.96
CA GLY A 44 -2.53 -20.85 2.16
C GLY A 44 -3.71 -20.32 2.97
N PRO A 45 -4.71 -21.17 3.24
CA PRO A 45 -5.97 -20.77 3.88
C PRO A 45 -5.79 -20.08 5.24
N SER A 46 -4.78 -20.47 6.02
CA SER A 46 -4.51 -19.85 7.32
C SER A 46 -3.98 -18.41 7.19
N ALA A 47 -3.12 -18.13 6.19
CA ALA A 47 -2.64 -16.78 5.91
C ALA A 47 -3.77 -15.88 5.39
N VAL A 48 -4.62 -16.42 4.50
CA VAL A 48 -5.81 -15.71 3.99
C VAL A 48 -6.78 -15.36 5.13
N ALA A 49 -7.00 -16.27 6.07
CA ALA A 49 -7.86 -16.02 7.23
C ALA A 49 -7.28 -14.94 8.16
N ALA A 50 -5.97 -14.95 8.39
CA ALA A 50 -5.28 -13.92 9.17
C ALA A 50 -5.37 -12.55 8.47
N MET A 51 -5.02 -12.48 7.18
CA MET A 51 -5.17 -11.27 6.36
C MET A 51 -6.59 -10.72 6.42
N GLY A 52 -7.61 -11.57 6.30
CA GLY A 52 -9.01 -11.17 6.40
C GLY A 52 -9.35 -10.53 7.75
N ARG A 53 -8.85 -11.09 8.86
CA ARG A 53 -9.00 -10.51 10.21
C ARG A 53 -8.31 -9.16 10.34
N LEU A 54 -7.07 -9.06 9.89
CA LEU A 54 -6.30 -7.81 9.93
C LEU A 54 -6.99 -6.72 9.11
N ARG A 55 -7.36 -7.01 7.87
CA ARG A 55 -8.05 -6.06 6.99
C ARG A 55 -9.38 -5.60 7.59
N ALA A 56 -10.20 -6.52 8.11
CA ALA A 56 -11.48 -6.16 8.73
C ALA A 56 -11.29 -5.27 9.97
N SER A 57 -10.28 -5.56 10.79
CA SER A 57 -10.01 -4.81 12.02
C SER A 57 -9.43 -3.44 11.73
N LEU A 58 -8.50 -3.34 10.77
CA LEU A 58 -7.99 -2.04 10.30
C LEU A 58 -9.12 -1.13 9.84
N ARG A 59 -10.14 -1.65 9.13
CA ARG A 59 -11.31 -0.84 8.76
C ARG A 59 -12.06 -0.33 9.99
N ALA A 60 -12.18 -1.13 11.04
CA ALA A 60 -12.86 -0.72 12.27
C ALA A 60 -12.07 0.38 12.99
N TYR A 61 -10.76 0.19 13.16
CA TYR A 61 -9.88 1.19 13.79
C TYR A 61 -9.81 2.48 12.98
N ALA A 62 -9.71 2.39 11.66
CA ALA A 62 -9.75 3.55 10.76
C ALA A 62 -11.04 4.38 10.90
N VAL A 63 -12.18 3.76 11.18
CA VAL A 63 -13.44 4.48 11.43
C VAL A 63 -13.42 5.21 12.78
N MET A 64 -12.73 4.67 13.78
CA MET A 64 -12.69 5.23 15.13
C MET A 64 -11.65 6.33 15.31
N GLU A 65 -10.47 6.15 14.72
CA GLU A 65 -9.28 6.96 14.99
C GLU A 65 -8.42 7.17 13.73
N GLY A 66 -9.05 7.13 12.55
CA GLY A 66 -8.33 7.21 11.27
C GLY A 66 -7.42 8.43 11.13
N GLU A 67 -7.72 9.55 11.79
CA GLU A 67 -6.87 10.75 11.78
C GLU A 67 -5.50 10.55 12.46
N ASP A 68 -5.34 9.49 13.26
CA ASP A 68 -4.06 9.04 13.84
C ASP A 68 -3.67 7.66 13.28
N PRO A 69 -2.90 7.63 12.16
CA PRO A 69 -2.43 6.37 11.60
C PRO A 69 -1.57 5.51 12.53
N VAL A 70 -0.90 6.13 13.51
CA VAL A 70 -0.07 5.39 14.47
C VAL A 70 -0.95 4.62 15.44
N ALA A 71 -2.04 5.23 15.91
CA ALA A 71 -3.03 4.57 16.76
C ALA A 71 -3.66 3.36 16.04
N VAL A 72 -4.10 3.57 14.78
CA VAL A 72 -4.68 2.48 13.94
C VAL A 72 -3.75 1.28 13.82
N LEU A 73 -2.45 1.53 13.58
CA LEU A 73 -1.46 0.45 13.47
C LEU A 73 -1.08 -0.15 14.83
N SER A 74 -1.16 0.61 15.93
CA SER A 74 -0.94 0.12 17.29
C SER A 74 -2.04 -0.84 17.73
N ASP A 75 -3.29 -0.53 17.40
CA ASP A 75 -4.43 -1.42 17.66
C ASP A 75 -4.37 -2.68 16.77
N LEU A 76 -3.86 -2.55 15.55
CA LEU A 76 -3.61 -3.68 14.67
C LEU A 76 -2.46 -4.57 15.18
N GLU A 77 -1.39 -3.99 15.73
CA GLU A 77 -0.29 -4.70 16.39
C GLU A 77 -0.82 -5.56 17.55
N LEU A 78 -1.63 -4.94 18.42
CA LEU A 78 -2.20 -5.62 19.59
C LEU A 78 -3.09 -6.80 19.15
N LEU A 79 -3.94 -6.58 18.16
CA LEU A 79 -4.77 -7.64 17.61
C LEU A 79 -3.91 -8.79 17.07
N LEU A 80 -2.93 -8.49 16.22
CA LEU A 80 -2.06 -9.49 15.60
C LEU A 80 -1.39 -10.36 16.67
N ARG A 81 -0.87 -9.76 17.75
CA ARG A 81 -0.26 -10.51 18.87
C ARG A 81 -1.23 -11.46 19.56
N LEU A 82 -2.48 -11.05 19.72
CA LEU A 82 -3.48 -11.83 20.44
C LEU A 82 -4.08 -12.94 19.59
N THR A 83 -4.24 -12.71 18.28
CA THR A 83 -4.95 -13.65 17.39
C THR A 83 -4.02 -14.46 16.49
N GLU A 84 -2.82 -13.94 16.19
CA GLU A 84 -1.84 -14.55 15.28
C GLU A 84 -0.40 -14.53 15.84
N PRO A 85 -0.14 -15.07 17.05
CA PRO A 85 1.15 -14.91 17.74
C PRO A 85 2.37 -15.49 17.01
N ALA A 86 2.16 -16.33 15.99
CA ALA A 86 3.21 -16.92 15.17
C ALA A 86 3.42 -16.18 13.83
N ARG A 87 2.75 -15.04 13.61
CA ARG A 87 2.80 -14.27 12.38
C ARG A 87 3.33 -12.87 12.61
N SER A 88 3.84 -12.31 11.53
CA SER A 88 4.13 -10.89 11.39
C SER A 88 3.38 -10.32 10.19
N ALA A 89 3.20 -9.00 10.15
CA ALA A 89 2.58 -8.35 9.01
C ALA A 89 3.27 -7.02 8.69
N THR A 90 3.49 -6.74 7.41
CA THR A 90 3.75 -5.36 6.98
C THR A 90 2.42 -4.65 6.75
N ALA A 91 2.37 -3.36 7.08
CA ALA A 91 1.17 -2.56 6.83
C ALA A 91 1.54 -1.10 6.63
N LEU A 92 0.82 -0.41 5.76
CA LEU A 92 0.80 1.04 5.68
C LEU A 92 -0.66 1.48 5.73
N PHE A 93 -0.93 2.46 6.59
CA PHE A 93 -2.22 3.13 6.65
C PHE A 93 -2.02 4.62 6.42
N ALA A 94 -2.84 5.18 5.53
CA ALA A 94 -2.83 6.58 5.16
C ALA A 94 -4.23 7.17 5.31
N TYR A 95 -4.32 8.23 6.11
CA TYR A 95 -5.49 9.08 6.24
C TYR A 95 -5.37 10.26 5.28
N CYS A 96 -6.26 10.31 4.31
CA CYS A 96 -6.26 11.34 3.29
C CYS A 96 -7.41 12.31 3.54
N GLU A 97 -7.12 13.60 3.41
CA GLU A 97 -8.07 14.70 3.37
C GLU A 97 -8.10 15.29 1.95
N PRO A 98 -8.95 14.76 1.04
CA PRO A 98 -8.94 15.13 -0.38
C PRO A 98 -9.01 16.62 -0.65
N ALA A 99 -9.91 17.33 0.04
CA ALA A 99 -10.12 18.77 -0.16
C ALA A 99 -8.90 19.61 0.22
N ARG A 100 -8.07 19.13 1.16
CA ARG A 100 -6.85 19.78 1.61
C ARG A 100 -5.60 19.27 0.87
N ARG A 101 -5.74 18.19 0.08
CA ARG A 101 -4.63 17.39 -0.47
C ARG A 101 -3.55 17.13 0.58
N LYS A 102 -4.00 16.69 1.76
CA LYS A 102 -3.16 16.32 2.87
C LYS A 102 -3.32 14.83 3.14
N ILE A 103 -2.20 14.16 3.35
CA ILE A 103 -2.13 12.76 3.73
C ILE A 103 -1.28 12.67 4.99
N VAL A 104 -1.79 12.02 6.02
CA VAL A 104 -1.00 11.58 7.16
C VAL A 104 -0.90 10.07 7.06
N LEU A 105 0.29 9.50 7.16
CA LEU A 105 0.48 8.06 7.03
C LEU A 105 1.49 7.52 8.03
N ALA A 106 1.32 6.25 8.39
CA ALA A 106 2.29 5.49 9.16
C ALA A 106 2.50 4.13 8.48
N GLY A 107 3.70 3.59 8.64
CA GLY A 107 4.08 2.28 8.11
C GLY A 107 4.65 1.39 9.21
N ALA A 108 4.34 0.11 9.13
CA ALA A 108 4.88 -0.99 9.92
C ALA A 108 5.71 -1.91 9.01
N GLY A 109 7.01 -1.63 8.87
CA GLY A 109 7.92 -2.41 8.02
C GLY A 109 7.54 -2.50 6.54
N HIS A 110 6.65 -1.63 6.07
CA HIS A 110 6.14 -1.63 4.71
C HIS A 110 6.95 -0.69 3.82
N SER A 111 7.06 -1.04 2.53
CA SER A 111 7.76 -0.21 1.54
C SER A 111 7.17 1.21 1.42
N PRO A 112 8.01 2.23 1.17
CA PRO A 112 7.55 3.61 1.06
C PRO A 112 6.65 3.81 -0.17
N PRO A 113 5.59 4.63 -0.08
CA PRO A 113 4.79 5.01 -1.24
C PRO A 113 5.64 5.73 -2.31
N LEU A 114 5.20 5.67 -3.56
CA LEU A 114 5.85 6.35 -4.68
C LEU A 114 4.91 7.39 -5.31
N ILE A 115 5.39 8.61 -5.51
CA ILE A 115 4.60 9.68 -6.13
C ILE A 115 4.94 9.78 -7.61
N ILE A 116 3.92 10.00 -8.43
CA ILE A 116 4.03 10.31 -9.86
C ILE A 116 3.33 11.65 -10.09
N GLY A 117 4.11 12.66 -10.44
CA GLY A 117 3.64 14.01 -10.77
C GLY A 117 4.25 14.53 -12.06
N GLU A 118 3.83 15.72 -12.49
CA GLU A 118 4.44 16.39 -13.65
C GLU A 118 5.92 16.72 -13.40
N ARG A 119 6.25 17.14 -12.17
CA ARG A 119 7.57 17.66 -11.80
C ARG A 119 8.43 16.68 -11.01
N ARG A 120 7.83 15.62 -10.47
CA ARG A 120 8.52 14.65 -9.60
C ARG A 120 8.08 13.22 -9.87
N THR A 121 9.01 12.31 -9.63
CA THR A 121 8.72 10.91 -9.38
C THR A 121 9.65 10.50 -8.26
N GLU A 122 9.11 10.27 -7.05
CA GLU A 122 9.93 10.12 -5.86
C GLU A 122 9.27 9.24 -4.81
N TYR A 123 10.09 8.49 -4.08
CA TYR A 123 9.63 7.76 -2.92
C TYR A 123 9.35 8.74 -1.78
N VAL A 124 8.25 8.51 -1.08
CA VAL A 124 7.90 9.26 0.12
C VAL A 124 8.89 8.88 1.22
N GLU A 125 9.48 9.88 1.88
CA GLU A 125 10.30 9.65 3.06
C GLU A 125 9.38 9.19 4.22
N THR A 126 9.43 7.90 4.52
CA THR A 126 8.68 7.30 5.63
C THR A 126 9.61 7.01 6.80
N SER A 127 9.04 6.96 8.00
CA SER A 127 9.78 6.49 9.16
C SER A 127 10.05 4.99 9.04
N LEU A 128 11.30 4.58 9.28
CA LEU A 128 11.65 3.17 9.32
C LEU A 128 11.08 2.52 10.59
N SER A 129 10.37 1.40 10.43
CA SER A 129 9.81 0.63 11.53
C SER A 129 9.90 -0.86 11.22
N ALA A 130 9.78 -1.70 12.25
CA ALA A 130 9.65 -3.13 12.04
C ALA A 130 8.23 -3.49 11.58
N PRO A 131 8.06 -4.64 10.89
CA PRO A 131 6.75 -5.25 10.71
C PRO A 131 6.05 -5.49 12.05
N LEU A 132 4.72 -5.48 12.02
CA LEU A 132 3.87 -5.86 13.15
C LEU A 132 4.21 -7.28 13.61
N GLY A 133 4.15 -7.54 14.92
CA GLY A 133 4.40 -8.84 15.54
C GLY A 133 5.88 -9.26 15.62
N MET A 134 6.82 -8.43 15.13
CA MET A 134 8.25 -8.78 15.15
C MET A 134 9.00 -8.34 16.42
N LEU A 135 8.61 -7.22 17.03
CA LEU A 135 9.30 -6.65 18.19
C LEU A 135 8.49 -6.88 19.46
N ALA A 136 9.06 -6.58 20.64
CA ALA A 136 8.32 -6.61 21.90
C ALA A 136 7.37 -5.40 22.05
N CYS A 137 7.75 -4.26 21.48
CA CYS A 137 6.93 -3.06 21.33
C CYS A 137 7.13 -2.55 19.90
N TRP A 138 6.03 -2.26 19.20
CA TRP A 138 6.07 -1.62 17.89
C TRP A 138 5.85 -0.11 18.06
N GLU A 139 6.67 0.69 17.38
CA GLU A 139 6.56 2.15 17.37
C GLU A 139 6.97 2.67 15.98
N ALA A 140 6.18 3.59 15.44
CA ALA A 140 6.53 4.32 14.23
C ALA A 140 5.91 5.73 14.25
N PRO A 141 6.67 6.80 13.98
CA PRO A 141 6.10 8.11 13.74
C PRO A 141 5.27 8.13 12.45
N SER A 142 4.16 8.88 12.46
CA SER A 142 3.48 9.26 11.23
C SER A 142 4.28 10.30 10.46
N VAL A 143 4.13 10.31 9.14
CA VAL A 143 4.66 11.35 8.25
C VAL A 143 3.51 12.04 7.51
N GLU A 144 3.71 13.32 7.21
CA GLU A 144 2.76 14.11 6.43
C GLU A 144 3.25 14.24 4.99
N LEU A 145 2.33 14.07 4.05
CA LEU A 145 2.53 14.21 2.62
C LEU A 145 1.45 15.13 2.04
N ALA A 146 1.84 16.05 1.17
CA ALA A 146 0.92 16.91 0.44
C ALA A 146 1.07 16.68 -1.08
N PRO A 147 0.20 15.87 -1.71
CA PRO A 147 0.18 15.73 -3.16
C PRO A 147 -0.26 17.04 -3.85
N GLU A 148 0.34 17.35 -4.97
CA GLU A 148 -0.12 18.45 -5.83
C GLU A 148 -1.31 18.01 -6.71
N PRO A 149 -2.11 18.97 -7.24
CA PRO A 149 -3.13 18.67 -8.23
C PRO A 149 -2.59 17.82 -9.38
N GLY A 150 -3.24 16.69 -9.63
CA GLY A 150 -2.87 15.74 -10.67
C GLY A 150 -1.79 14.73 -10.30
N GLU A 151 -1.21 14.80 -9.10
CA GLU A 151 -0.26 13.78 -8.64
C GLU A 151 -0.98 12.49 -8.24
N THR A 152 -0.30 11.36 -8.51
CA THR A 152 -0.74 10.03 -8.13
C THR A 152 0.21 9.46 -7.08
N VAL A 153 -0.35 9.01 -5.96
CA VAL A 153 0.36 8.25 -4.93
C VAL A 153 0.15 6.76 -5.19
N LEU A 154 1.25 6.02 -5.33
CA LEU A 154 1.26 4.57 -5.47
C LEU A 154 1.59 3.91 -4.12
N LEU A 155 0.75 2.97 -3.73
CA LEU A 155 0.93 2.06 -2.60
C LEU A 155 1.01 0.64 -3.13
N TYR A 156 1.95 -0.17 -2.65
CA TYR A 156 2.21 -1.48 -3.21
C TYR A 156 2.82 -2.42 -2.18
N THR A 157 2.59 -3.73 -2.34
CA THR A 157 3.23 -4.73 -1.49
C THR A 157 4.62 -5.10 -1.99
N ASP A 158 5.48 -5.58 -1.08
CA ASP A 158 6.85 -5.99 -1.40
C ASP A 158 6.89 -7.14 -2.40
N GLY A 159 5.82 -7.92 -2.53
CA GLY A 159 5.69 -8.95 -3.57
C GLY A 159 5.86 -8.40 -4.99
N LEU A 160 5.49 -7.12 -5.25
CA LEU A 160 5.81 -6.45 -6.52
C LEU A 160 7.33 -6.37 -6.76
N LEU A 161 8.09 -6.02 -5.73
CA LEU A 161 9.54 -5.90 -5.78
C LEU A 161 10.20 -7.28 -5.88
N HIS A 162 9.76 -8.24 -5.07
CA HIS A 162 10.28 -9.62 -5.11
C HIS A 162 10.06 -10.28 -6.48
N ARG A 163 8.92 -10.02 -7.13
CA ARG A 163 8.62 -10.58 -8.47
C ARG A 163 9.52 -10.07 -9.59
N THR A 164 10.27 -8.99 -9.37
CA THR A 164 11.29 -8.58 -10.34
C THR A 164 12.43 -9.60 -10.46
N GLY A 165 12.64 -10.43 -9.41
CA GLY A 165 13.79 -11.32 -9.28
C GLY A 165 15.11 -10.58 -9.01
N ASP A 166 15.07 -9.25 -8.91
CA ASP A 166 16.22 -8.40 -8.67
C ASP A 166 16.51 -8.27 -7.17
N PRO A 167 17.76 -8.03 -6.77
CA PRO A 167 18.08 -7.50 -5.44
C PRO A 167 17.24 -6.25 -5.13
N MET A 168 16.90 -6.05 -3.85
CA MET A 168 15.91 -5.06 -3.43
C MET A 168 16.21 -3.63 -3.91
N ASP A 169 17.47 -3.20 -3.86
CA ASP A 169 17.92 -1.90 -4.36
C ASP A 169 17.63 -1.71 -5.86
N ARG A 170 17.85 -2.75 -6.66
CA ARG A 170 17.55 -2.75 -8.10
C ARG A 170 16.06 -2.83 -8.37
N ALA A 171 15.31 -3.59 -7.58
CA ALA A 171 13.86 -3.66 -7.70
C ALA A 171 13.21 -2.28 -7.45
N PHE A 172 13.66 -1.55 -6.43
CA PHE A 172 13.24 -0.16 -6.19
C PHE A 172 13.64 0.76 -7.35
N ALA A 173 14.87 0.67 -7.87
CA ALA A 173 15.29 1.48 -9.01
C ALA A 173 14.44 1.20 -10.27
N ARG A 174 14.07 -0.07 -10.49
CA ARG A 174 13.21 -0.50 -11.59
C ARG A 174 11.79 0.02 -11.47
N LEU A 175 11.18 -0.07 -10.28
CA LEU A 175 9.85 0.49 -10.02
C LEU A 175 9.84 2.00 -10.22
N HIS A 176 10.87 2.70 -9.73
CA HIS A 176 11.03 4.14 -9.92
C HIS A 176 11.14 4.50 -11.41
N ALA A 177 12.00 3.80 -12.16
CA ALA A 177 12.15 4.02 -13.60
C ALA A 177 10.84 3.76 -14.37
N ALA A 178 10.09 2.70 -14.00
CA ALA A 178 8.80 2.40 -14.59
C ALA A 178 7.79 3.53 -14.34
N ALA A 179 7.69 4.02 -13.11
CA ALA A 179 6.85 5.15 -12.75
C ALA A 179 7.24 6.46 -13.46
N ALA A 180 8.55 6.74 -13.58
CA ALA A 180 9.06 7.92 -14.26
C ALA A 180 8.78 7.88 -15.78
N SER A 181 8.69 6.67 -16.34
CA SER A 181 8.42 6.46 -17.77
C SER A 181 6.95 6.59 -18.17
N VAL A 182 6.03 6.78 -17.21
CA VAL A 182 4.59 6.91 -17.47
C VAL A 182 4.32 8.09 -18.43
N PRO A 183 3.75 7.83 -19.63
CA PRO A 183 3.46 8.86 -20.62
C PRO A 183 2.51 9.92 -20.10
N LYS A 184 2.77 11.19 -20.43
CA LYS A 184 1.94 12.33 -19.98
C LYS A 184 0.46 12.18 -20.36
N GLY A 185 0.18 11.61 -21.53
CA GLY A 185 -1.19 11.46 -22.06
C GLY A 185 -2.06 10.42 -21.34
N ILE A 186 -1.53 9.68 -20.36
CA ILE A 186 -2.30 8.72 -19.55
C ILE A 186 -2.26 9.03 -18.05
N ARG A 187 -1.64 10.15 -17.63
CA ARG A 187 -1.46 10.49 -16.21
C ARG A 187 -2.75 10.99 -15.53
N ASP A 188 -3.78 11.24 -16.30
CA ASP A 188 -5.12 11.55 -15.82
C ASP A 188 -5.94 10.31 -15.45
N ASP A 189 -5.54 9.13 -15.90
CA ASP A 189 -6.18 7.85 -15.58
C ASP A 189 -5.31 7.00 -14.65
N PRO A 190 -5.62 6.89 -13.34
CA PRO A 190 -4.86 6.05 -12.41
C PRO A 190 -4.85 4.57 -12.80
N GLY A 191 -5.86 4.08 -13.53
CA GLY A 191 -5.88 2.71 -14.05
C GLY A 191 -4.80 2.49 -15.10
N ALA A 192 -4.68 3.42 -16.06
CA ALA A 192 -3.65 3.37 -17.08
C ALA A 192 -2.23 3.52 -16.51
N ILE A 193 -2.06 4.34 -15.45
CA ILE A 193 -0.79 4.43 -14.70
C ILE A 193 -0.41 3.06 -14.11
N VAL A 194 -1.35 2.42 -13.40
CA VAL A 194 -1.12 1.12 -12.75
C VAL A 194 -0.76 0.06 -13.79
N ASP A 195 -1.49 0.00 -14.90
CA ASP A 195 -1.23 -0.97 -15.97
C ASP A 195 0.14 -0.73 -16.63
N HIS A 196 0.51 0.52 -16.89
CA HIS A 196 1.84 0.88 -17.42
C HIS A 196 2.97 0.47 -16.48
N VAL A 197 2.84 0.80 -15.19
CA VAL A 197 3.85 0.47 -14.17
C VAL A 197 4.01 -1.04 -14.06
N LEU A 198 2.92 -1.80 -13.96
CA LEU A 198 2.99 -3.26 -13.87
C LEU A 198 3.60 -3.89 -15.11
N HIS A 199 3.22 -3.45 -16.31
CA HIS A 199 3.78 -3.99 -17.55
C HIS A 199 5.28 -3.70 -17.67
N THR A 200 5.73 -2.53 -17.22
CA THR A 200 7.15 -2.14 -17.29
C THR A 200 7.98 -2.84 -16.21
N VAL A 201 7.45 -2.98 -15.00
CA VAL A 201 8.14 -3.69 -13.90
C VAL A 201 8.15 -5.19 -14.16
N LEU A 202 7.04 -5.77 -14.60
CA LEU A 202 6.84 -7.20 -14.82
C LEU A 202 6.51 -7.47 -16.31
N PRO A 203 7.51 -7.48 -17.21
CA PRO A 203 7.30 -7.65 -18.66
C PRO A 203 6.69 -9.01 -19.03
N ASP A 204 6.95 -10.06 -18.22
CA ASP A 204 6.33 -11.38 -18.37
C ASP A 204 4.86 -11.42 -17.90
N GLY A 205 4.34 -10.27 -17.47
CA GLY A 205 2.95 -10.06 -17.12
C GLY A 205 2.62 -10.31 -15.65
N LEU A 206 1.53 -9.65 -15.22
CA LEU A 206 1.01 -9.85 -13.88
C LEU A 206 0.59 -11.30 -13.66
N ASP A 207 0.11 -12.03 -14.68
CA ASP A 207 -0.49 -13.37 -14.57
C ASP A 207 0.46 -14.55 -14.76
N SER A 208 1.79 -14.33 -14.80
CA SER A 208 2.75 -15.42 -15.00
C SER A 208 2.61 -16.53 -13.94
N VAL A 209 2.25 -17.74 -14.36
CA VAL A 209 1.81 -18.84 -13.46
C VAL A 209 2.92 -19.31 -12.51
N ASP A 210 4.17 -18.97 -12.80
CA ASP A 210 5.37 -19.44 -12.09
C ASP A 210 5.73 -18.65 -10.82
N SER A 211 4.91 -17.67 -10.42
CA SER A 211 5.16 -16.86 -9.22
C SER A 211 4.23 -17.19 -8.06
N ASP A 212 4.83 -17.47 -6.91
CA ASP A 212 4.15 -17.68 -5.62
C ASP A 212 3.82 -16.38 -4.88
N GLU A 213 4.37 -15.24 -5.32
CA GLU A 213 4.21 -13.94 -4.67
C GLU A 213 2.86 -13.30 -5.03
N ASP A 214 2.20 -12.74 -4.03
CA ASP A 214 1.08 -11.84 -4.24
C ASP A 214 1.61 -10.49 -4.75
N VAL A 215 0.77 -9.77 -5.49
CA VAL A 215 1.07 -8.40 -5.92
C VAL A 215 -0.15 -7.54 -5.72
N VAL A 216 0.03 -6.46 -4.97
CA VAL A 216 -0.91 -5.36 -4.87
C VAL A 216 -0.23 -4.09 -5.37
N LEU A 217 -0.92 -3.37 -6.26
CA LEU A 217 -0.59 -2.00 -6.62
C LEU A 217 -1.88 -1.17 -6.60
N LEU A 218 -1.90 -0.15 -5.74
CA LEU A 218 -3.00 0.79 -5.53
C LEU A 218 -2.52 2.20 -5.91
N ALA A 219 -3.24 2.86 -6.80
CA ALA A 219 -3.03 4.24 -7.19
C ALA A 219 -4.15 5.13 -6.66
N ALA A 220 -3.76 6.25 -6.05
CA ALA A 220 -4.65 7.33 -5.65
C ALA A 220 -4.21 8.64 -6.29
N ARG A 221 -4.98 9.11 -7.28
CA ARG A 221 -4.74 10.36 -7.99
C ARG A 221 -5.56 11.48 -7.36
N PHE A 222 -4.90 12.55 -6.95
CA PHE A 222 -5.52 13.73 -6.34
C PHE A 222 -5.80 14.79 -7.40
N GLU A 223 -6.97 15.42 -7.34
CA GLU A 223 -7.40 16.47 -8.29
C GLU A 223 -7.01 17.90 -7.87
#